data_AF-A0A699X275-F1
#
_entry.id   AF-A0A699X275-F1
#
_cell.length_a   1.000
_cell.length_b   1.000
_cell.length_c   1.000
_cell.angle_alpha   90.00
_cell.angle_beta   90.00
_cell.angle_gamma   90.00
#
_symmetry.space_group_name_H-M   'P 1'
#
loop_
_entity.id
_entity.type
_entity.pdbx_description
1 polymer ?
#
loop_
_entity_poly.entity_id
_entity_poly.type
_entity_poly.pdbx_seq_one_letter_code
_entity_poly.pdbx_strand_id
1 'polypeptide(L)'
;EGPTGAGKELFAQALHQASGRKSKPFVAVNCSAFPKDLLESELFGYKKGAFTGALSDKKGLLEEANGGTLFLDEIGELELNVQAKFLRVLELQQFTKLGDT
;
A
#
# COMPACT_ATOMS: atom_id res chain seq x y z
N GLU A 1 -14.64 -10.60 0.92
CA GLU A 1 -14.78 -10.69 2.39
C GLU A 1 -14.58 -12.13 2.83
N GLY A 2 -14.13 -12.35 4.07
CA GLY A 2 -13.86 -13.68 4.61
C GLY A 2 -13.05 -13.58 5.91
N PRO A 3 -13.11 -14.60 6.79
CA PRO A 3 -12.42 -14.55 8.08
C PRO A 3 -10.90 -14.52 7.90
N THR A 4 -10.20 -14.01 8.92
CA THR A 4 -8.74 -14.09 8.99
C THR A 4 -8.30 -15.56 8.89
N GLY A 5 -7.28 -15.83 8.07
CA GLY A 5 -6.80 -17.20 7.82
C GLY A 5 -7.54 -17.98 6.72
N ALA A 6 -8.54 -17.40 6.05
CA ALA A 6 -9.26 -18.06 4.95
C ALA A 6 -8.48 -18.19 3.63
N GLY A 7 -7.18 -17.84 3.60
CA GLY A 7 -6.38 -17.85 2.37
C GLY A 7 -6.69 -16.71 1.39
N LYS A 8 -7.17 -15.56 1.90
CA LYS A 8 -7.47 -14.35 1.09
C LYS A 8 -6.31 -13.95 0.18
N GLU A 9 -5.08 -14.03 0.69
CA GLU A 9 -3.88 -13.71 -0.09
C GLU A 9 -3.65 -14.70 -1.24
N LEU A 10 -3.82 -16.01 -1.02
CA LEU A 10 -3.69 -17.03 -2.08
C LEU A 10 -4.70 -16.78 -3.20
N PHE A 11 -5.92 -16.37 -2.84
CA PHE A 11 -6.93 -15.99 -3.81
C PHE A 11 -6.54 -14.73 -4.59
N ALA A 12 -6.01 -13.70 -3.93
CA ALA A 12 -5.52 -12.49 -4.57
C ALA A 12 -4.33 -12.77 -5.52
N GLN A 13 -3.42 -13.65 -5.13
CA GLN A 13 -2.31 -14.11 -5.97
C GLN A 13 -2.82 -14.85 -7.21
N ALA A 14 -3.80 -15.75 -7.04
CA ALA A 14 -4.42 -16.44 -8.17
C ALA A 14 -5.08 -15.46 -9.16
N LEU A 15 -5.77 -14.43 -8.64
CA LEU A 15 -6.35 -13.37 -9.46
C LEU A 15 -5.27 -12.58 -10.23
N HIS A 16 -4.17 -12.24 -9.57
CA HIS A 16 -3.03 -11.58 -10.21
C HIS A 16 -2.44 -12.44 -11.34
N GLN A 17 -2.21 -13.73 -11.09
CA GLN A 17 -1.67 -14.67 -12.07
C GLN A 17 -2.60 -14.89 -13.28
N ALA A 18 -3.91 -14.82 -13.06
CA ALA A 18 -4.92 -14.90 -14.13
C ALA A 18 -5.11 -13.58 -14.89
N SER A 19 -4.56 -12.46 -14.39
CA SER A 19 -4.74 -11.15 -15.00
C SER A 19 -3.74 -10.87 -16.14
N GLY A 20 -4.02 -9.83 -16.93
CA GLY A 20 -3.04 -9.29 -17.91
C GLY A 20 -1.78 -8.69 -17.27
N ARG A 21 -1.73 -8.58 -15.93
CA ARG A 21 -0.59 -8.03 -15.16
C ARG A 21 0.25 -9.10 -14.49
N LYS A 22 0.06 -10.39 -14.79
CA LYS A 22 0.78 -11.52 -14.15
C LYS A 22 2.31 -11.46 -14.17
N SER A 23 2.90 -10.70 -15.09
CA SER A 23 4.36 -10.49 -15.19
C SER A 23 4.83 -9.20 -14.53
N LYS A 24 3.94 -8.52 -13.80
CA LYS A 24 4.20 -7.26 -13.08
C LYS A 24 4.23 -7.55 -11.57
N PRO A 25 4.67 -6.61 -10.73
CA PRO A 25 4.76 -6.84 -9.29
C PRO A 25 3.41 -7.23 -8.67
N PHE A 26 3.45 -8.17 -7.73
CA PHE A 26 2.38 -8.42 -6.77
C PHE A 26 2.92 -8.08 -5.40
N VAL A 27 2.34 -7.08 -4.76
CA VAL A 27 2.70 -6.64 -3.41
C VAL A 27 1.52 -6.93 -2.51
N ALA A 28 1.74 -7.76 -1.48
CA ALA A 28 0.74 -8.01 -0.45
C ALA A 28 1.17 -7.33 0.85
N VAL A 29 0.22 -6.67 1.50
CA VAL A 29 0.44 -6.02 2.78
C VAL A 29 -0.73 -6.31 3.71
N ASN A 30 -0.42 -6.68 4.95
CA ASN A 30 -1.40 -6.75 6.01
C ASN A 30 -1.33 -5.42 6.79
N CYS A 31 -2.38 -4.61 6.69
CA CYS A 31 -2.43 -3.29 7.33
C CYS A 31 -2.33 -3.37 8.86
N SER A 32 -2.80 -4.46 9.47
CA SER A 32 -2.72 -4.68 10.92
C SER A 32 -1.30 -4.99 11.42
N ALA A 33 -0.37 -5.34 10.52
CA ALA A 33 1.00 -5.71 10.89
C ALA A 33 1.90 -4.50 11.17
N PHE A 34 1.44 -3.28 10.82
CA PHE A 34 2.20 -2.05 11.00
C PHE A 34 1.67 -1.25 12.19
N PRO A 35 2.56 -0.58 12.94
CA PRO A 35 2.13 0.52 13.80
C PRO A 35 1.36 1.55 12.97
N LYS A 36 0.25 2.06 13.50
CA LYS A 36 -0.65 2.99 12.79
C LYS A 36 0.10 4.18 12.21
N ASP A 37 0.99 4.76 13.00
CA ASP A 37 1.81 5.92 12.64
C ASP A 37 2.81 5.66 11.50
N LEU A 38 3.13 4.39 11.21
CA LEU A 38 4.08 4.02 10.16
C LEU A 38 3.38 3.65 8.85
N LEU A 39 2.14 3.16 8.91
CA LEU A 39 1.45 2.60 7.76
C LEU A 39 1.30 3.60 6.60
N GLU A 40 1.11 4.88 6.92
CA GLU A 40 1.09 5.93 5.91
C GLU A 40 2.45 6.03 5.17
N SER A 41 3.54 6.05 5.93
CA SER A 41 4.90 6.16 5.38
C SER A 41 5.30 4.92 4.58
N GLU A 42 4.78 3.74 4.92
CA GLU A 42 4.98 2.51 4.16
C GLU A 42 4.16 2.51 2.86
N LEU A 43 2.90 2.91 2.92
CA LEU A 43 2.00 2.89 1.76
C LEU A 43 2.42 3.91 0.69
N PHE A 44 2.72 5.14 1.12
CA PHE A 44 3.02 6.27 0.23
C PHE A 44 4.52 6.51 0.04
N GLY A 45 5.37 6.05 0.94
CA GLY A 45 6.79 6.40 0.94
C GLY A 45 7.03 7.84 1.43
N TYR A 46 8.29 8.20 1.58
CA TYR A 46 8.68 9.51 2.10
C TYR A 46 9.97 10.02 1.46
N LYS A 47 10.14 11.35 1.48
CA LYS A 47 11.39 12.01 1.13
C LYS A 47 12.29 12.15 2.35
N LYS A 48 13.60 12.21 2.12
CA LYS A 48 14.56 12.56 3.17
C LYS A 48 14.15 13.88 3.83
N GLY A 49 14.08 13.88 5.16
CA GLY A 49 13.69 15.05 5.94
C GLY A 49 12.18 15.26 6.11
N ALA A 50 11.33 14.33 5.64
CA ALA A 50 9.88 14.42 5.83
C ALA A 50 9.44 14.41 7.31
N PHE A 51 10.19 13.70 8.16
CA PHE A 51 9.99 13.63 9.61
C PHE A 51 11.30 13.29 10.32
N THR A 52 11.35 13.42 11.64
CA THR A 52 12.50 13.04 12.46
C THR A 52 12.82 11.55 12.27
N GLY A 53 13.97 11.24 11.68
CA GLY A 53 14.37 9.86 11.36
C GLY A 53 14.24 9.49 9.89
N ALA A 54 13.67 10.35 9.03
CA ALA A 54 13.68 10.17 7.58
C ALA A 54 15.07 10.50 7.00
N LEU A 55 16.04 9.60 7.19
CA LEU A 55 17.45 9.81 6.81
C LEU A 55 17.71 9.66 5.31
N SER A 56 16.79 9.01 4.59
CA SER A 56 16.85 8.78 3.15
C SER A 56 15.46 8.86 2.53
N ASP A 57 15.39 8.99 1.21
CA ASP A 57 14.17 8.73 0.47
C ASP A 57 13.78 7.25 0.62
N LYS A 58 12.47 6.99 0.73
CA LYS A 58 11.89 5.64 0.72
C LYS A 58 10.78 5.56 -0.32
N LYS A 59 10.72 4.43 -1.03
CA LYS A 59 9.60 4.11 -1.93
C LYS A 59 8.44 3.56 -1.12
N GLY A 60 7.23 3.94 -1.49
CA GLY A 60 6.02 3.39 -0.89
C GLY A 60 5.57 2.10 -1.59
N LEU A 61 4.74 1.32 -0.93
CA LEU A 61 4.14 0.09 -1.49
C LEU A 61 3.33 0.36 -2.76
N LEU A 62 2.71 1.54 -2.87
CA LEU A 62 2.05 1.99 -4.10
C LEU A 62 3.03 2.11 -5.28
N GLU A 63 4.26 2.59 -5.02
CA GLU A 63 5.31 2.70 -6.03
C GLU A 63 5.87 1.31 -6.39
N GLU A 64 6.06 0.45 -5.40
CA GLU A 64 6.54 -0.93 -5.60
C GLU A 64 5.55 -1.78 -6.41
N ALA A 65 4.25 -1.58 -6.18
CA ALA A 65 3.18 -2.28 -6.89
C ALA A 65 2.85 -1.67 -8.27
N ASN A 66 3.56 -0.61 -8.70
CA ASN A 66 3.21 0.13 -9.90
C ASN A 66 3.14 -0.76 -11.15
N GLY A 67 2.05 -0.62 -11.92
CA GLY A 67 1.76 -1.43 -13.08
C GLY A 67 1.34 -2.88 -12.78
N GLY A 68 1.31 -3.29 -11.51
CA GLY A 68 0.96 -4.62 -11.05
C GLY A 68 -0.30 -4.65 -10.20
N THR A 69 -0.19 -5.27 -9.03
CA THR A 69 -1.28 -5.45 -8.07
C THR A 69 -0.79 -5.21 -6.65
N LEU A 70 -1.50 -4.36 -5.91
CA LEU A 70 -1.36 -4.18 -4.47
C LEU A 70 -2.54 -4.85 -3.79
N PHE A 71 -2.29 -5.86 -2.95
CA PHE A 71 -3.29 -6.50 -2.11
C PHE A 71 -3.18 -5.94 -0.69
N LEU A 72 -4.28 -5.36 -0.20
CA LEU A 72 -4.40 -4.83 1.15
C LEU A 72 -5.28 -5.77 1.98
N ASP A 73 -4.69 -6.50 2.92
CA ASP A 73 -5.45 -7.26 3.92
C ASP A 73 -5.74 -6.39 5.16
N GLU A 74 -6.86 -6.65 5.81
CA GLU A 74 -7.35 -5.91 6.98
C GLU A 74 -7.38 -4.39 6.74
N ILE A 75 -7.85 -3.95 5.56
CA ILE A 75 -7.91 -2.54 5.15
C ILE A 75 -8.70 -1.65 6.12
N GLY A 76 -9.58 -2.23 6.94
CA GLY A 76 -10.30 -1.53 8.01
C GLY A 76 -9.37 -0.95 9.10
N GLU A 77 -8.14 -1.44 9.22
CA GLU A 77 -7.13 -0.93 10.16
C GLU A 77 -6.45 0.36 9.70
N LEU A 78 -6.70 0.82 8.47
CA LEU A 78 -6.22 2.12 8.00
C LEU A 78 -6.83 3.24 8.83
N GLU A 79 -6.02 4.19 9.27
CA GLU A 79 -6.52 5.41 9.90
C GLU A 79 -7.32 6.28 8.91
N LEU A 80 -8.29 7.05 9.39
CA LEU A 80 -9.21 7.82 8.54
C LEU A 80 -8.52 8.79 7.59
N ASN A 81 -7.43 9.43 8.03
CA ASN A 81 -6.59 10.30 7.20
C ASN A 81 -5.90 9.51 6.06
N VAL A 82 -5.40 8.31 6.35
CA VAL A 82 -4.78 7.41 5.37
C VAL A 82 -5.81 6.92 4.38
N GLN A 83 -7.03 6.56 4.83
CA GLN A 83 -8.14 6.19 3.96
C GLN A 83 -8.50 7.31 2.98
N ALA A 84 -8.59 8.56 3.46
CA ALA A 84 -8.89 9.70 2.59
C ALA A 84 -7.79 9.95 1.53
N LYS A 85 -6.51 9.77 1.89
CA LYS A 85 -5.40 9.85 0.93
C LYS A 85 -5.45 8.69 -0.06
N PHE A 86 -5.73 7.47 0.41
CA PHE A 86 -5.82 6.30 -0.43
C PHE A 86 -6.97 6.40 -1.44
N LEU A 87 -8.12 6.96 -1.03
CA LEU A 87 -9.23 7.26 -1.93
C LEU A 87 -8.79 8.14 -3.10
N ARG A 88 -8.00 9.20 -2.84
CA ARG A 88 -7.46 10.04 -3.92
C ARG A 88 -6.55 9.27 -4.87
N VAL A 89 -5.80 8.28 -4.39
CA VAL A 89 -5.00 7.41 -5.26
C VAL A 89 -5.88 6.61 -6.20
N LEU A 90 -6.99 6.06 -5.69
CA LEU A 90 -7.93 5.29 -6.51
C LEU A 90 -8.58 6.19 -7.56
N GLU A 91 -9.01 7.40 -7.18
CA GLU A 91 -9.71 8.35 -8.06
C GLU A 91 -8.79 8.97 -9.11
N LEU A 92 -7.60 9.43 -8.71
CA LEU A 92 -6.70 10.23 -9.55
C LEU A 92 -5.57 9.42 -10.16
N GLN A 93 -5.36 8.17 -9.71
CA GLN A 93 -4.20 7.34 -10.07
C GLN A 93 -2.86 8.04 -9.77
N GLN A 94 -2.85 8.87 -8.73
CA GLN A 94 -1.71 9.70 -8.32
C GLN A 94 -1.63 9.79 -6.80
N PHE A 95 -0.42 9.95 -6.28
CA PHE A 95 -0.17 10.16 -4.86
C PHE A 95 1.09 11.00 -4.65
N THR A 96 1.21 11.59 -3.47
CA THR A 96 2.38 12.38 -3.06
C THR A 96 3.07 11.67 -1.90
N LYS A 97 4.40 11.62 -1.93
CA LYS A 97 5.19 11.08 -0.81
C LYS A 97 5.10 12.02 0.39
N LEU A 98 5.31 11.49 1.59
CA LEU A 98 5.40 12.32 2.78
C LEU A 98 6.62 13.26 2.66
N GLY A 99 6.42 14.53 3.00
CA GLY A 99 7.44 15.57 2.88
C GLY A 99 7.74 16.04 1.46
N ASP A 100 6.95 15.59 0.47
CA ASP A 100 6.99 16.06 -0.91
C ASP A 100 5.84 17.08 -1.13
N THR A 101 6.06 18.09 -1.99
CA THR A 101 5.07 19.14 -2.31
C THR A 101 4.52 19.00 -3.72
#